data_AF-A0A0C3NCK1-F1
#
_entry.id   AF-A0A0C3NCK1-F1
#
_cell.length_a   1.000
_cell.length_b   1.000
_cell.length_c   1.000
_cell.angle_alpha   90.00
_cell.angle_beta   90.00
_cell.angle_gamma   90.00
#
_symmetry.space_group_name_H-M   'P 1'
#
loop_
_entity.id
_entity.type
_entity.pdbx_description
1 polymer ?
#
loop_
_entity_poly.entity_id
_entity_poly.type
_entity_poly.pdbx_seq_one_letter_code
_entity_poly.pdbx_strand_id
1 'polypeptide(L)'
;MSGPPPAPHALGLGKTTRSNGFSLEEIINDPDTEIKDTESARLFLDQLYMIQGELATPEHISHALFYISQTKGVNNMLCSAIYTAAYLVKDLAVSMLTETTTRAASDKLETSVIAAISPQVVKILSTSENMMKINETAEMLSENITRKLKSLTCTTNSTDSDQLENKVQNLIADMGTIKSTLEDLKNYITTQQPAMLPMPYKDVLASKPSNPNQILLGKHFSPEYAKAHAAIRERQILIDTNALEAVDQINGPSMQLKSVTQLHNNGLLLKLNSQEAAAWIKEPANKATFLAKLGGEVLIKD
;
A
#
# COMPACT_ATOMS: atom_id res chain seq x y z
N MET A 1 -8.45 28.70 -75.82
CA MET A 1 -7.05 29.14 -75.58
C MET A 1 -6.80 28.99 -74.09
N SER A 2 -5.92 28.05 -73.71
CA SER A 2 -5.64 27.71 -72.32
C SER A 2 -4.63 28.70 -71.71
N GLY A 3 -4.97 29.28 -70.56
CA GLY A 3 -4.08 30.12 -69.77
C GLY A 3 -3.08 29.30 -68.94
N PRO A 4 -1.93 29.88 -68.56
CA PRO A 4 -0.87 29.17 -67.87
C PRO A 4 -1.23 28.87 -66.40
N PRO A 5 -0.70 27.78 -65.82
CA PRO A 5 -0.97 27.41 -64.44
C PRO A 5 -0.24 28.32 -63.44
N PRO A 6 -0.78 28.49 -62.21
CA PRO A 6 -0.17 29.33 -61.18
C PRO A 6 1.07 28.65 -60.57
N ALA A 7 2.09 29.48 -60.30
CA ALA A 7 3.38 29.06 -59.76
C ALA A 7 3.29 28.62 -58.29
N PRO A 8 4.17 27.71 -57.82
CA PRO A 8 4.19 27.26 -56.43
C PRO A 8 4.71 28.37 -55.50
N HIS A 9 3.99 28.63 -54.42
CA HIS A 9 4.45 29.50 -53.35
C HIS A 9 5.64 28.87 -52.64
N ALA A 10 6.80 29.52 -52.76
CA ALA A 10 7.98 29.21 -51.96
C ALA A 10 7.75 29.65 -50.52
N LEU A 11 7.74 28.68 -49.59
CA LEU A 11 7.81 28.93 -48.15
C LEU A 11 9.19 29.50 -47.82
N GLY A 12 9.23 30.79 -47.51
CA GLY A 12 10.43 31.50 -47.09
C GLY A 12 10.92 30.99 -45.73
N LEU A 13 12.01 30.24 -45.74
CA LEU A 13 12.79 29.86 -44.56
C LEU A 13 13.58 31.08 -44.07
N GLY A 14 12.95 31.89 -43.22
CA GLY A 14 13.60 32.99 -42.52
C GLY A 14 14.60 32.47 -41.48
N LYS A 15 15.88 32.74 -41.69
CA LYS A 15 16.96 32.50 -40.72
C LYS A 15 16.82 33.46 -39.54
N THR A 16 16.32 32.99 -38.42
CA THR A 16 16.29 33.74 -37.15
C THR A 16 17.33 33.17 -36.19
N THR A 17 18.55 33.71 -36.23
CA THR A 17 19.56 33.51 -35.18
C THR A 17 19.25 34.41 -33.99
N ARG A 18 18.35 33.96 -33.13
CA ARG A 18 18.19 34.50 -31.78
C ARG A 18 17.93 33.30 -30.88
N SER A 19 18.87 32.97 -30.00
CA SER A 19 18.66 31.93 -28.99
C SER A 19 17.59 32.42 -28.03
N ASN A 20 16.34 32.14 -28.36
CA ASN A 20 15.25 32.20 -27.39
C ASN A 20 15.54 31.11 -26.38
N GLY A 21 15.86 31.52 -25.15
CA GLY A 21 15.83 30.63 -24.01
C GLY A 21 14.37 30.26 -23.78
N PHE A 22 13.93 29.17 -24.38
CA PHE A 22 12.67 28.55 -24.02
C PHE A 22 12.74 28.17 -22.54
N SER A 23 11.73 28.54 -21.76
CA SER A 23 11.64 28.08 -20.37
C SER A 23 11.41 26.57 -20.38
N LEU A 24 11.88 25.88 -19.33
CA LEU A 24 11.73 24.43 -19.20
C LEU A 24 10.25 24.02 -19.33
N GLU A 25 9.34 24.87 -18.87
CA GLU A 25 7.89 24.67 -18.94
C GLU A 25 7.32 24.83 -20.36
N GLU A 26 7.93 25.64 -21.23
CA GLU A 26 7.46 25.87 -22.60
C GLU A 26 7.85 24.73 -23.54
N ILE A 27 8.97 24.05 -23.25
CA ILE A 27 9.41 22.84 -23.98
C ILE A 27 8.63 21.59 -23.53
N ILE A 28 8.29 21.50 -22.23
CA ILE A 28 7.52 20.37 -21.68
C ILE A 28 6.10 20.29 -22.25
N ASN A 29 5.57 21.40 -22.77
CA ASN A 29 4.18 21.51 -23.21
C ASN A 29 4.01 21.60 -24.74
N ASP A 30 4.98 21.19 -25.56
CA ASP A 30 4.75 21.02 -27.00
C ASP A 30 3.79 19.81 -27.21
N PRO A 31 2.50 20.05 -27.53
CA PRO A 31 1.48 19.00 -27.51
C PRO A 31 1.63 17.98 -28.63
N ASP A 32 2.50 18.24 -29.63
CA ASP A 32 2.62 17.42 -30.82
C ASP A 32 3.67 16.28 -30.69
N THR A 33 4.40 16.20 -29.56
CA THR A 33 5.30 15.06 -29.23
C THR A 33 5.13 14.57 -27.80
N GLU A 34 3.89 14.57 -27.30
CA GLU A 34 3.58 14.10 -25.96
C GLU A 34 3.85 12.59 -25.84
N ILE A 35 4.89 12.23 -25.08
CA ILE A 35 5.19 10.85 -24.70
C ILE A 35 4.14 10.43 -23.67
N LYS A 36 3.05 9.80 -24.15
CA LYS A 36 1.88 9.45 -23.33
C LYS A 36 2.09 8.19 -22.50
N ASP A 37 2.93 7.29 -22.97
CA ASP A 37 3.08 5.96 -22.40
C ASP A 37 4.52 5.44 -22.52
N THR A 38 4.85 4.49 -21.65
CA THR A 38 6.16 3.84 -21.58
C THR A 38 6.52 3.12 -22.88
N GLU A 39 5.57 2.56 -23.62
CA GLU A 39 5.86 1.83 -24.87
C GLU A 39 6.28 2.80 -25.99
N SER A 40 5.57 3.91 -26.15
CA SER A 40 5.93 5.00 -27.06
C SER A 40 7.31 5.58 -26.73
N ALA A 41 7.61 5.77 -25.44
CA ALA A 41 8.91 6.21 -24.98
C ALA A 41 10.03 5.22 -25.35
N ARG A 42 9.80 3.93 -25.12
CA ARG A 42 10.75 2.89 -25.50
C ARG A 42 10.97 2.84 -27.00
N LEU A 43 9.89 2.82 -27.78
CA LEU A 43 9.98 2.76 -29.24
C LEU A 43 10.78 3.93 -29.82
N PHE A 44 10.64 5.14 -29.25
CA PHE A 44 11.42 6.30 -29.64
C PHE A 44 12.92 6.15 -29.33
N LEU A 45 13.27 5.69 -28.11
CA LEU A 45 14.67 5.47 -27.74
C LEU A 45 15.30 4.27 -28.45
N ASP A 46 14.52 3.22 -28.74
CA ASP A 46 14.94 2.04 -29.49
C ASP A 46 15.30 2.39 -30.92
N GLN A 47 14.55 3.28 -31.56
CA GLN A 47 14.87 3.77 -32.90
C GLN A 47 16.19 4.54 -32.94
N LEU A 48 16.62 5.15 -31.84
CA LEU A 48 17.80 6.00 -31.80
C LEU A 48 19.05 5.30 -31.27
N TYR A 49 18.93 4.50 -30.20
CA TYR A 49 20.08 4.08 -29.40
C TYR A 49 19.99 2.67 -28.78
N MET A 50 18.87 1.95 -28.88
CA MET A 50 18.69 0.64 -28.21
C MET A 50 18.58 -0.55 -29.17
N ILE A 51 18.77 -1.75 -28.62
CA ILE A 51 18.51 -3.02 -29.31
C ILE A 51 17.00 -3.25 -29.28
N GLN A 52 16.36 -3.35 -30.46
CA GLN A 52 14.92 -3.58 -30.56
C GLN A 52 14.48 -4.84 -29.80
N GLY A 53 13.47 -4.69 -28.95
CA GLY A 53 12.73 -5.81 -28.35
C GLY A 53 13.15 -6.20 -26.93
N GLU A 54 14.18 -5.58 -26.36
CA GLU A 54 14.52 -5.77 -24.93
C GLU A 54 13.83 -4.72 -24.04
N LEU A 55 13.54 -5.11 -22.79
CA LEU A 55 13.02 -4.16 -21.81
C LEU A 55 14.10 -3.10 -21.52
N ALA A 56 13.69 -1.82 -21.48
CA ALA A 56 14.59 -0.74 -21.12
C ALA A 56 15.06 -0.91 -19.67
N THR A 57 16.31 -1.35 -19.48
CA THR A 57 16.96 -1.43 -18.17
C THR A 57 17.62 -0.10 -17.82
N PRO A 58 18.00 0.13 -16.56
CA PRO A 58 18.79 1.31 -16.18
C PRO A 58 20.10 1.44 -16.98
N GLU A 59 20.74 0.32 -17.33
CA GLU A 59 21.97 0.28 -18.15
C GLU A 59 21.68 0.75 -19.57
N HIS A 60 20.57 0.28 -20.14
CA HIS A 60 20.09 0.68 -21.45
C HIS A 60 19.88 2.20 -21.55
N ILE A 61 19.19 2.78 -20.57
CA ILE A 61 18.95 4.23 -20.55
C ILE A 61 20.26 5.01 -20.31
N SER A 62 21.15 4.50 -19.45
CA SER A 62 22.46 5.11 -19.21
C SER A 62 23.31 5.15 -20.48
N HIS A 63 23.27 4.08 -21.28
CA HIS A 63 23.98 3.99 -22.55
C HIS A 63 23.41 4.96 -23.59
N ALA A 64 22.08 5.09 -23.67
CA ALA A 64 21.44 6.07 -24.54
C ALA A 64 21.80 7.52 -24.14
N LEU A 65 21.75 7.84 -22.85
CA LEU A 65 22.17 9.15 -22.33
C LEU A 65 23.66 9.43 -22.58
N PHE A 66 24.50 8.40 -22.48
CA PHE A 66 25.92 8.51 -22.83
C PHE A 66 26.08 8.89 -24.30
N TYR A 67 25.42 8.21 -25.25
CA TYR A 67 25.50 8.59 -26.66
C TYR A 67 24.96 9.98 -26.95
N ILE A 68 23.82 10.34 -26.36
CA ILE A 68 23.25 11.69 -26.45
C ILE A 68 24.29 12.73 -26.01
N SER A 69 25.05 12.47 -24.94
CA SER A 69 26.09 13.39 -24.45
C SER A 69 27.28 13.56 -25.41
N GLN A 70 27.53 12.58 -26.28
CA GLN A 70 28.61 12.64 -27.28
C GLN A 70 28.21 13.40 -28.55
N THR A 71 26.91 13.66 -28.75
CA THR A 71 26.44 14.39 -29.94
C THR A 71 26.78 15.89 -29.84
N LYS A 72 27.21 16.48 -30.96
CA LYS A 72 27.59 17.90 -31.01
C LYS A 72 26.39 18.77 -31.35
N GLY A 73 26.09 19.73 -30.47
CA GLY A 73 24.99 20.68 -30.64
C GLY A 73 23.67 20.17 -30.05
N VAL A 74 22.79 21.08 -29.69
CA VAL A 74 21.46 20.76 -29.16
C VAL A 74 20.45 20.90 -30.30
N ASN A 75 19.77 19.81 -30.63
CA ASN A 75 18.65 19.81 -31.57
C ASN A 75 17.39 19.27 -30.88
N ASN A 76 16.22 19.51 -31.49
CA ASN A 76 14.93 19.10 -30.90
C ASN A 76 14.88 17.58 -30.65
N MET A 77 15.49 16.77 -31.51
CA MET A 77 15.54 15.31 -31.37
C MET A 77 16.29 14.87 -30.09
N LEU A 78 17.42 15.51 -29.77
CA LEU A 78 18.17 15.23 -28.56
C LEU A 78 17.39 15.66 -27.32
N CYS A 79 16.70 16.81 -27.36
CA CYS A 79 15.81 17.22 -26.29
C CYS A 79 14.72 16.17 -26.06
N SER A 80 14.03 15.72 -27.12
CA SER A 80 13.02 14.65 -27.03
C SER A 80 13.62 13.35 -26.48
N ALA A 81 14.83 12.97 -26.88
CA ALA A 81 15.51 11.78 -26.37
C ALA A 81 15.85 11.89 -24.87
N ILE A 82 16.27 13.07 -24.41
CA ILE A 82 16.49 13.34 -22.98
C ILE A 82 15.18 13.25 -22.20
N TYR A 83 14.08 13.84 -22.70
CA TYR A 83 12.77 13.73 -22.05
C TYR A 83 12.29 12.28 -21.99
N THR A 84 12.48 11.53 -23.08
CA THR A 84 12.13 10.11 -23.15
C THR A 84 12.91 9.30 -22.12
N ALA A 85 14.22 9.52 -22.02
CA ALA A 85 15.06 8.87 -21.02
C ALA A 85 14.63 9.23 -19.60
N ALA A 86 14.33 10.50 -19.32
CA ALA A 86 13.84 10.95 -18.03
C ALA A 86 12.48 10.31 -17.66
N TYR A 87 11.58 10.19 -18.64
CA TYR A 87 10.30 9.51 -18.47
C TYR A 87 10.50 8.04 -18.11
N LEU A 88 11.35 7.31 -18.84
CA LEU A 88 11.63 5.90 -18.57
C LEU A 88 12.32 5.67 -17.22
N VAL A 89 13.25 6.56 -16.82
CA VAL A 89 13.87 6.48 -15.48
C VAL A 89 12.81 6.66 -14.39
N LYS A 90 11.90 7.61 -14.56
CA LYS A 90 10.79 7.83 -13.62
C LYS A 90 9.89 6.60 -13.54
N ASP A 91 9.52 6.02 -14.67
CA ASP A 91 8.68 4.83 -14.75
C ASP A 91 9.36 3.61 -14.08
N LEU A 92 10.65 3.37 -14.37
CA LEU A 92 11.45 2.33 -13.71
C LEU A 92 11.53 2.52 -12.20
N ALA A 93 11.73 3.76 -11.74
CA ALA A 93 11.78 4.07 -10.31
C ALA A 93 10.43 3.79 -9.62
N VAL A 94 9.32 4.13 -10.28
CA VAL A 94 7.97 3.82 -9.79
C VAL A 94 7.76 2.30 -9.74
N SER A 95 8.12 1.58 -10.80
CA SER A 95 8.01 0.12 -10.88
C SER A 95 8.80 -0.58 -9.77
N MET A 96 10.06 -0.19 -9.57
CA MET A 96 10.92 -0.71 -8.49
C MET A 96 10.35 -0.41 -7.10
N LEU A 97 9.81 0.80 -6.89
CA LEU A 97 9.17 1.15 -5.63
C LEU A 97 7.89 0.31 -5.38
N THR A 98 7.10 0.09 -6.42
CA THR A 98 5.91 -0.78 -6.35
C THR A 98 6.30 -2.22 -6.05
N GLU A 99 7.33 -2.77 -6.72
CA GLU A 99 7.79 -4.14 -6.48
C GLU A 99 8.33 -4.33 -5.06
N THR A 100 9.16 -3.40 -4.58
CA THR A 100 9.71 -3.45 -3.21
C THR A 100 8.62 -3.32 -2.16
N THR A 101 7.64 -2.43 -2.36
CA THR A 101 6.52 -2.25 -1.43
C THR A 101 5.59 -3.46 -1.42
N THR A 102 5.26 -4.01 -2.60
CA THR A 102 4.40 -5.20 -2.72
C THR A 102 5.07 -6.43 -2.11
N ARG A 103 6.38 -6.64 -2.36
CA ARG A 103 7.17 -7.69 -1.72
C ARG A 103 7.18 -7.55 -0.20
N ALA A 104 7.51 -6.35 0.32
CA ALA A 104 7.54 -6.12 1.77
C ALA A 104 6.16 -6.29 2.44
N ALA A 105 5.07 -5.94 1.75
CA ALA A 105 3.72 -6.18 2.23
C ALA A 105 3.38 -7.69 2.23
N SER A 106 3.76 -8.41 1.17
CA SER A 106 3.58 -9.86 1.03
C SER A 106 4.30 -10.62 2.14
N ASP A 107 5.58 -10.34 2.37
CA ASP A 107 6.40 -11.05 3.38
C ASP A 107 5.85 -10.86 4.80
N LYS A 108 5.38 -9.65 5.11
CA LYS A 108 4.73 -9.34 6.39
C LYS A 108 3.38 -10.05 6.53
N LEU A 109 2.61 -10.11 5.46
CA LEU A 109 1.32 -10.79 5.45
C LEU A 109 1.52 -12.30 5.64
N GLU A 110 2.44 -12.92 4.90
CA GLU A 110 2.79 -14.33 5.02
C GLU A 110 3.20 -14.67 6.46
N THR A 111 4.15 -13.91 7.02
CA THR A 111 4.59 -14.09 8.41
C THR A 111 3.43 -13.96 9.41
N SER A 112 2.55 -12.96 9.22
CA SER A 112 1.39 -12.74 10.09
C SER A 112 0.37 -13.88 10.00
N VAL A 113 0.07 -14.34 8.77
CA VAL A 113 -0.87 -15.43 8.51
C VAL A 113 -0.33 -16.74 9.09
N ILE A 114 0.94 -17.06 8.89
CA ILE A 114 1.57 -18.25 9.46
C ILE A 114 1.52 -18.19 11.00
N ALA A 115 1.86 -17.05 11.60
CA ALA A 115 1.84 -16.88 13.06
C ALA A 115 0.42 -16.99 13.66
N ALA A 116 -0.60 -16.52 12.94
CA ALA A 116 -2.00 -16.59 13.39
C ALA A 116 -2.62 -17.98 13.21
N ILE A 117 -2.33 -18.65 12.09
CA ILE A 117 -3.00 -19.90 11.71
C ILE A 117 -2.26 -21.13 12.24
N SER A 118 -0.92 -21.13 12.30
CA SER A 118 -0.14 -22.32 12.71
C SER A 118 -0.56 -22.87 14.08
N PRO A 119 -0.72 -22.06 15.14
CA PRO A 119 -1.16 -22.59 16.44
C PRO A 119 -2.53 -23.25 16.39
N GLN A 120 -3.44 -22.74 15.55
CA GLN A 120 -4.78 -23.30 15.38
C GLN A 120 -4.74 -24.63 14.65
N VAL A 121 -3.94 -24.73 13.57
CA VAL A 121 -3.73 -25.99 12.85
C VAL A 121 -3.15 -27.06 13.76
N VAL A 122 -2.15 -26.72 14.58
CA VAL A 122 -1.58 -27.63 15.57
C VAL A 122 -2.63 -28.10 16.58
N LYS A 123 -3.51 -27.19 17.06
CA LYS A 123 -4.61 -27.54 17.97
C LYS A 123 -5.63 -28.47 17.30
N ILE A 124 -6.00 -28.23 16.04
CA ILE A 124 -6.92 -29.09 15.29
C ILE A 124 -6.32 -30.48 15.10
N LEU A 125 -5.05 -30.56 14.70
CA LEU A 125 -4.35 -31.83 14.51
C LEU A 125 -4.25 -32.64 15.81
N SER A 126 -3.87 -32.02 16.92
CA SER A 126 -3.80 -32.72 18.22
C SER A 126 -5.18 -33.17 18.71
N THR A 127 -6.23 -32.39 18.45
CA THR A 127 -7.62 -32.76 18.73
C THR A 127 -8.04 -33.96 17.89
N SER A 128 -7.71 -33.97 16.60
CA SER A 128 -8.00 -35.06 15.68
C SER A 128 -7.29 -36.36 16.10
N GLU A 129 -6.03 -36.27 16.52
CA GLU A 129 -5.27 -37.45 16.99
C GLU A 129 -5.89 -38.04 18.26
N ASN A 130 -6.34 -37.20 19.20
CA ASN A 130 -7.02 -37.67 20.41
C ASN A 130 -8.37 -38.31 20.08
N MET A 131 -9.14 -37.74 19.17
CA MET A 131 -10.39 -38.35 18.68
C MET A 131 -10.15 -39.70 18.02
N MET A 132 -9.08 -39.83 17.22
CA MET A 132 -8.69 -41.10 16.60
C MET A 132 -8.40 -42.18 17.65
N LYS A 133 -7.62 -41.86 18.69
CA LYS A 133 -7.33 -42.81 19.81
C LYS A 133 -8.58 -43.24 20.55
N ILE A 134 -9.52 -42.31 20.78
CA ILE A 134 -10.81 -42.61 21.41
C ILE A 134 -11.62 -43.55 20.52
N ASN A 135 -11.65 -43.30 19.21
CA ASN A 135 -12.35 -44.15 18.25
C ASN A 135 -11.76 -45.58 18.22
N GLU A 136 -10.44 -45.73 18.15
CA GLU A 136 -9.76 -47.04 18.23
C GLU A 136 -10.11 -47.78 19.52
N THR A 137 -10.15 -47.07 20.65
CA THR A 137 -10.54 -47.65 21.96
C THR A 137 -11.99 -48.12 21.94
N ALA A 138 -12.90 -47.34 21.35
CA ALA A 138 -14.31 -47.68 21.24
C ALA A 138 -14.55 -48.90 20.33
N GLU A 139 -13.82 -48.99 19.21
CA GLU A 139 -13.86 -50.13 18.28
C GLU A 139 -13.38 -51.42 18.97
N MET A 140 -12.22 -51.38 19.64
CA MET A 140 -11.69 -52.53 20.39
C MET A 140 -12.67 -53.02 21.45
N LEU A 141 -13.33 -52.10 22.15
CA LEU A 141 -14.31 -52.40 23.17
C LEU A 141 -15.60 -53.00 22.57
N SER A 142 -16.08 -52.46 21.45
CA SER A 142 -17.22 -52.98 20.69
C SER A 142 -16.98 -54.42 20.21
N GLU A 143 -15.78 -54.70 19.68
CA GLU A 143 -15.39 -56.06 19.28
C GLU A 143 -15.36 -57.02 20.48
N ASN A 144 -14.83 -56.57 21.62
CA ASN A 144 -14.79 -57.37 22.84
C ASN A 144 -16.19 -57.72 23.34
N ILE A 145 -17.11 -56.74 23.37
CA ILE A 145 -18.52 -56.94 23.75
C ILE A 145 -19.18 -57.91 22.78
N THR A 146 -18.99 -57.73 21.47
CA THR A 146 -19.54 -58.62 20.44
C THR A 146 -19.05 -60.06 20.63
N ARG A 147 -17.75 -60.24 20.92
CA ARG A 147 -17.16 -61.56 21.20
C ARG A 147 -17.73 -62.19 22.47
N LYS A 148 -17.83 -61.44 23.56
CA LYS A 148 -18.42 -61.91 24.83
C LYS A 148 -19.89 -62.28 24.66
N LEU A 149 -20.67 -61.47 23.92
CA LEU A 149 -22.07 -61.72 23.64
C LEU A 149 -22.26 -63.00 22.82
N LYS A 150 -21.45 -63.19 21.77
CA LYS A 150 -21.43 -64.46 21.02
C LYS A 150 -21.09 -65.66 21.90
N SER A 151 -20.16 -65.51 22.85
CA SER A 151 -19.81 -66.57 23.79
C SER A 151 -20.96 -66.92 24.75
N LEU A 152 -21.74 -65.92 25.18
CA LEU A 152 -22.93 -66.10 26.00
C LEU A 152 -24.00 -66.91 25.26
N THR A 153 -24.26 -66.58 23.99
CA THR A 153 -25.21 -67.32 23.14
C THR A 153 -24.81 -68.79 22.92
N CYS A 154 -23.51 -69.10 22.97
CA CYS A 154 -23.05 -70.49 22.88
C CYS A 154 -23.18 -71.25 24.22
N THR A 155 -23.24 -70.55 25.35
CA THR A 155 -23.24 -71.15 26.70
C THR A 155 -24.65 -71.49 27.19
N THR A 156 -25.69 -70.91 26.60
CA THR A 156 -27.11 -71.11 26.99
C THR A 156 -27.63 -72.55 26.92
N ASN A 157 -26.84 -73.49 26.39
CA ASN A 157 -27.16 -74.93 26.41
C ASN A 157 -26.54 -75.68 27.62
N SER A 158 -25.71 -75.01 28.42
CA SER A 158 -25.07 -75.55 29.62
C SER A 158 -25.95 -75.28 30.85
N THR A 159 -26.12 -76.28 31.72
CA THR A 159 -26.93 -76.20 32.95
C THR A 159 -26.23 -75.47 34.09
N ASP A 160 -25.02 -74.95 33.86
CA ASP A 160 -24.16 -74.37 34.90
C ASP A 160 -24.46 -72.87 35.12
N SER A 161 -25.35 -72.60 36.07
CA SER A 161 -25.84 -71.25 36.42
C SER A 161 -24.72 -70.30 36.86
N ASP A 162 -23.74 -70.81 37.62
CA ASP A 162 -22.66 -70.00 38.21
C ASP A 162 -21.73 -69.44 37.12
N GLN A 163 -21.54 -70.19 36.04
CA GLN A 163 -20.74 -69.74 34.90
C GLN A 163 -21.43 -68.58 34.15
N LEU A 164 -22.76 -68.63 34.03
CA LEU A 164 -23.53 -67.58 33.37
C LEU A 164 -23.49 -66.28 34.18
N GLU A 165 -23.67 -66.36 35.50
CA GLU A 165 -23.62 -65.21 36.40
C GLU A 165 -22.25 -64.50 36.32
N ASN A 166 -21.16 -65.26 36.36
CA ASN A 166 -19.81 -64.70 36.19
C ASN A 166 -19.61 -64.00 34.83
N LYS A 167 -20.19 -64.51 33.74
CA LYS A 167 -20.11 -63.86 32.42
C LYS A 167 -20.94 -62.58 32.35
N VAL A 168 -22.14 -62.57 32.95
CA VAL A 168 -22.99 -61.38 33.04
C VAL A 168 -22.29 -60.30 33.87
N GLN A 169 -21.67 -60.66 34.99
CA GLN A 169 -20.97 -59.70 35.83
C GLN A 169 -19.76 -59.08 35.11
N ASN A 170 -19.01 -59.89 34.34
CA ASN A 170 -17.93 -59.40 33.49
C ASN A 170 -18.42 -58.46 32.38
N LEU A 171 -19.62 -58.70 31.82
CA LEU A 171 -20.22 -57.80 30.82
C LEU A 171 -20.65 -56.47 31.44
N ILE A 172 -21.20 -56.50 32.66
CA ILE A 172 -21.56 -55.29 33.41
C ILE A 172 -20.32 -54.44 33.69
N ALA A 173 -19.20 -55.06 34.07
CA ALA A 173 -17.93 -54.37 34.28
C ALA A 173 -17.43 -53.69 32.99
N ASP A 174 -17.41 -54.40 31.86
CA ASP A 174 -17.03 -53.82 30.55
C ASP A 174 -17.92 -52.63 30.16
N MET A 175 -19.24 -52.76 30.36
CA MET A 175 -20.21 -51.68 30.09
C MET A 175 -19.91 -50.43 30.95
N GLY A 176 -19.46 -50.65 32.19
CA GLY A 176 -18.97 -49.59 33.07
C GLY A 176 -17.75 -48.87 32.51
N THR A 177 -16.80 -49.62 31.94
CA THR A 177 -15.62 -49.05 31.25
C THR A 177 -16.02 -48.20 30.04
N ILE A 178 -16.97 -48.67 29.19
CA ILE A 178 -17.48 -47.87 28.05
C ILE A 178 -18.01 -46.53 28.56
N LYS A 179 -18.86 -46.57 29.59
CA LYS A 179 -19.50 -45.39 30.14
C LYS A 179 -18.46 -44.37 30.62
N SER A 180 -17.39 -44.83 31.29
CA SER A 180 -16.29 -43.95 31.72
C SER A 180 -15.60 -43.31 30.51
N THR A 181 -15.23 -44.10 29.49
CA THR A 181 -14.56 -43.56 28.29
C THR A 181 -15.42 -42.57 27.51
N LEU A 182 -16.74 -42.77 27.48
CA LEU A 182 -17.67 -41.84 26.84
C LEU A 182 -17.78 -40.52 27.61
N GLU A 183 -17.73 -40.58 28.94
CA GLU A 183 -17.76 -39.39 29.78
C GLU A 183 -16.43 -38.61 29.72
N ASP A 184 -15.30 -39.31 29.59
CA ASP A 184 -14.00 -38.68 29.31
C ASP A 184 -14.00 -37.96 27.95
N LEU A 185 -14.56 -38.58 26.90
CA LEU A 185 -14.76 -37.93 25.60
C LEU A 185 -15.66 -36.70 25.70
N LYS A 186 -16.76 -36.81 26.43
CA LYS A 186 -17.68 -35.68 26.66
C LYS A 186 -16.97 -34.54 27.38
N ASN A 187 -16.24 -34.84 28.46
CA ASN A 187 -15.45 -33.86 29.22
C ASN A 187 -14.37 -33.21 28.35
N TYR A 188 -13.74 -33.96 27.45
CA TYR A 188 -12.79 -33.44 26.49
C TYR A 188 -13.44 -32.45 25.52
N ILE A 189 -14.63 -32.75 25.01
CA ILE A 189 -15.39 -31.84 24.11
C ILE A 189 -15.83 -30.58 24.84
N THR A 190 -16.32 -30.68 26.08
CA THR A 190 -16.75 -29.50 26.86
C THR A 190 -15.57 -28.65 27.32
N THR A 191 -14.41 -29.24 27.62
CA THR A 191 -13.20 -28.46 27.97
C THR A 191 -12.50 -27.85 26.75
N GLN A 192 -12.72 -28.41 25.55
CA GLN A 192 -12.28 -27.81 24.28
C GLN A 192 -13.13 -26.63 23.80
N GLN A 193 -14.27 -26.36 24.46
CA GLN A 193 -15.14 -25.24 24.10
C GLN A 193 -14.30 -23.95 24.06
N PRO A 194 -14.30 -23.19 22.94
CA PRO A 194 -13.27 -22.20 22.68
C PRO A 194 -13.24 -21.16 23.80
N ALA A 195 -12.11 -21.10 24.50
CA ALA A 195 -11.78 -19.95 25.32
C ALA A 195 -11.78 -18.72 24.41
N MET A 196 -12.90 -17.99 24.43
CA MET A 196 -13.24 -16.84 23.60
C MET A 196 -13.19 -17.12 22.10
N LEU A 197 -14.31 -16.84 21.41
CA LEU A 197 -14.24 -16.47 20.00
C LEU A 197 -13.06 -15.50 19.84
N PRO A 198 -12.12 -15.75 18.91
CA PRO A 198 -10.98 -14.86 18.72
C PRO A 198 -11.58 -13.47 18.58
N MET A 199 -11.19 -12.56 19.50
CA MET A 199 -11.61 -11.17 19.41
C MET A 199 -11.41 -10.74 17.95
N PRO A 200 -12.41 -10.08 17.34
CA PRO A 200 -12.31 -9.62 15.97
C PRO A 200 -10.90 -9.11 15.70
N TYR A 201 -10.26 -9.52 14.60
CA TYR A 201 -8.86 -9.17 14.30
C TYR A 201 -8.55 -7.66 14.50
N LYS A 202 -9.57 -6.83 14.32
CA LYS A 202 -9.62 -5.39 14.62
C LYS A 202 -9.23 -5.06 16.08
N ASP A 203 -9.77 -5.79 17.03
CA ASP A 203 -9.56 -5.60 18.47
C ASP A 203 -8.19 -6.17 18.92
N VAL A 204 -7.68 -7.20 18.25
CA VAL A 204 -6.31 -7.73 18.47
C VAL A 204 -5.25 -6.75 17.97
N LEU A 205 -5.52 -6.03 16.88
CA LEU A 205 -4.66 -4.93 16.42
C LEU A 205 -4.69 -3.72 17.37
N ALA A 206 -5.84 -3.42 17.96
CA ALA A 206 -5.99 -2.29 18.89
C ALA A 206 -5.45 -2.58 20.30
N SER A 207 -5.42 -3.85 20.73
CA SER A 207 -5.06 -4.25 22.09
C SER A 207 -3.60 -4.66 22.27
N LYS A 208 -2.79 -4.71 21.20
CA LYS A 208 -1.36 -5.00 21.34
C LYS A 208 -0.68 -3.83 22.07
N PRO A 209 -0.17 -3.99 23.31
CA PRO A 209 0.60 -2.95 23.95
C PRO A 209 1.81 -2.65 23.09
N SER A 210 2.08 -1.36 22.85
CA SER A 210 3.22 -0.88 22.07
C SER A 210 4.48 -1.59 22.57
N ASN A 211 5.00 -2.52 21.78
CA ASN A 211 6.18 -3.28 22.14
C ASN A 211 7.35 -2.29 22.24
N PRO A 212 8.01 -2.12 23.40
CA PRO A 212 9.12 -1.18 23.54
C PRO A 212 10.32 -1.52 22.64
N ASN A 213 10.35 -2.75 22.09
CA ASN A 213 11.34 -3.21 21.11
C ASN A 213 10.79 -3.29 19.67
N GLN A 214 9.54 -2.88 19.41
CA GLN A 214 9.16 -2.57 18.03
C GLN A 214 9.91 -1.31 17.63
N ILE A 215 10.96 -1.50 16.83
CA ILE A 215 11.59 -0.46 16.06
C ILE A 215 10.45 0.26 15.34
N LEU A 216 10.16 1.48 15.80
CA LEU A 216 9.29 2.41 15.11
C LEU A 216 9.80 2.43 13.66
N LEU A 217 9.01 1.89 12.73
CA LEU A 217 9.29 1.97 11.29
C LEU A 217 9.01 3.41 10.86
N GLY A 218 9.84 4.31 11.38
CA GLY A 218 9.68 5.73 11.43
C GLY A 218 10.78 6.29 12.32
N LYS A 219 11.78 6.90 11.69
CA LYS A 219 12.85 7.74 12.28
C LYS A 219 14.23 7.11 12.54
N HIS A 220 14.67 6.14 11.75
CA HIS A 220 16.08 6.16 11.29
C HIS A 220 16.13 6.65 9.84
N PHE A 221 15.59 7.84 9.68
CA PHE A 221 15.93 8.67 8.55
C PHE A 221 17.39 9.09 8.74
N SER A 222 18.22 8.85 7.73
CA SER A 222 19.58 9.42 7.66
C SER A 222 19.54 10.89 8.13
N PRO A 223 20.62 11.43 8.75
CA PRO A 223 20.75 12.88 8.98
C PRO A 223 20.34 13.72 7.76
N GLU A 224 20.55 13.22 6.54
CA GLU A 224 20.08 13.86 5.31
C GLU A 224 18.55 13.92 5.18
N TYR A 225 17.81 12.88 5.57
CA TYR A 225 16.36 12.89 5.52
C TYR A 225 15.76 13.70 6.68
N ALA A 226 16.36 13.70 7.88
CA ALA A 226 15.96 14.65 8.93
C ALA A 226 16.13 16.11 8.48
N LYS A 227 17.22 16.41 7.76
CA LYS A 227 17.48 17.71 7.15
C LYS A 227 16.50 18.03 6.01
N ALA A 228 16.15 17.04 5.18
CA ALA A 228 15.15 17.21 4.12
C ALA A 228 13.75 17.43 4.69
N HIS A 229 13.36 16.71 5.73
CA HIS A 229 12.04 16.85 6.36
C HIS A 229 11.94 18.08 7.25
N ALA A 230 13.07 18.54 7.82
CA ALA A 230 13.18 19.85 8.45
C ALA A 230 13.08 20.96 7.40
N ALA A 231 13.77 20.84 6.26
CA ALA A 231 13.66 21.79 5.15
C ALA A 231 12.26 21.80 4.50
N ILE A 232 11.57 20.66 4.45
CA ILE A 232 10.16 20.58 3.98
C ILE A 232 9.22 21.21 5.01
N ARG A 233 9.43 20.98 6.31
CA ARG A 233 8.66 21.66 7.38
C ARG A 233 8.94 23.16 7.46
N GLU A 234 10.19 23.57 7.22
CA GLU A 234 10.61 24.97 7.20
C GLU A 234 10.07 25.69 5.94
N ARG A 235 9.75 24.96 4.87
CA ARG A 235 9.10 25.47 3.64
C ARG A 235 7.58 25.35 3.64
N GLN A 236 7.01 24.46 4.45
CA GLN A 236 5.58 24.46 4.75
C GLN A 236 5.32 25.51 5.81
N ILE A 237 5.19 26.76 5.35
CA ILE A 237 4.52 27.80 6.13
C ILE A 237 3.11 27.26 6.38
N LEU A 238 2.91 26.65 7.54
CA LEU A 238 1.61 26.27 8.06
C LEU A 238 0.91 27.60 8.34
N ILE A 239 0.28 28.17 7.30
CA ILE A 239 -0.62 29.29 7.49
C ILE A 239 -1.73 28.75 8.37
N ASP A 240 -1.71 29.18 9.62
CA ASP A 240 -2.68 28.78 10.62
C ASP A 240 -4.05 29.18 10.08
N THR A 241 -4.84 28.20 9.62
CA THR A 241 -6.16 28.44 9.03
C THR A 241 -7.07 29.19 9.99
N ASN A 242 -6.80 29.06 11.30
CA ASN A 242 -7.43 29.80 12.38
C ASN A 242 -7.22 31.33 12.28
N ALA A 243 -6.08 31.79 11.75
CA ALA A 243 -5.83 33.22 11.55
C ALA A 243 -6.74 33.82 10.46
N LEU A 244 -7.09 33.02 9.45
CA LEU A 244 -8.05 33.41 8.41
C LEU A 244 -9.50 33.39 8.91
N GLU A 245 -9.90 32.36 9.66
CA GLU A 245 -11.25 32.28 10.24
C GLU A 245 -11.53 33.43 11.21
N ALA A 246 -10.51 33.91 11.92
CA ALA A 246 -10.63 35.06 12.81
C ALA A 246 -10.78 36.41 12.07
N VAL A 247 -10.59 36.46 10.75
CA VAL A 247 -10.78 37.67 9.93
C VAL A 247 -12.19 37.71 9.31
N ASP A 248 -12.83 36.54 9.14
CA ASP A 248 -14.18 36.38 8.57
C ASP A 248 -15.30 37.01 9.44
N GLN A 249 -15.00 37.46 10.67
CA GLN A 249 -15.97 38.08 11.59
C GLN A 249 -16.08 39.63 11.49
N ILE A 250 -15.26 40.30 10.68
CA ILE A 250 -15.23 41.77 10.60
C ILE A 250 -15.98 42.24 9.35
N ASN A 251 -17.33 42.26 9.36
CA ASN A 251 -18.22 42.91 8.38
C ASN A 251 -17.77 42.85 6.89
N GLY A 252 -17.09 41.79 6.47
CA GLY A 252 -16.41 41.67 5.18
C GLY A 252 -17.06 40.64 4.27
N PRO A 253 -16.66 40.61 2.99
CA PRO A 253 -17.08 39.56 2.06
C PRO A 253 -16.52 38.21 2.54
N SER A 254 -17.27 37.11 2.35
CA SER A 254 -16.83 35.77 2.76
C SER A 254 -15.47 35.42 2.15
N MET A 255 -14.45 35.23 3.01
CA MET A 255 -13.08 34.99 2.60
C MET A 255 -12.74 33.52 2.66
N GLN A 256 -12.74 32.85 1.51
CA GLN A 256 -12.22 31.48 1.41
C GLN A 256 -10.89 31.46 0.66
N LEU A 257 -9.87 30.95 1.32
CA LEU A 257 -8.56 30.72 0.72
C LEU A 257 -8.63 29.47 -0.16
N LYS A 258 -8.42 29.64 -1.47
CA LYS A 258 -8.38 28.54 -2.44
C LYS A 258 -7.03 27.86 -2.49
N SER A 259 -5.95 28.65 -2.45
CA SER A 259 -4.59 28.12 -2.48
C SER A 259 -3.56 29.12 -1.95
N VAL A 260 -2.45 28.58 -1.48
CA VAL A 260 -1.25 29.32 -1.06
C VAL A 260 -0.09 28.78 -1.88
N THR A 261 0.68 29.68 -2.50
CA THR A 261 1.86 29.29 -3.27
C THR A 261 3.05 30.12 -2.80
N GLN A 262 4.11 29.45 -2.35
CA GLN A 262 5.37 30.12 -2.07
C GLN A 262 6.09 30.41 -3.38
N LEU A 263 6.50 31.66 -3.56
CA LEU A 263 7.28 32.13 -4.70
C LEU A 263 8.78 31.94 -4.44
N HIS A 264 9.58 31.88 -5.52
CA HIS A 264 11.04 31.71 -5.43
C HIS A 264 11.77 32.82 -4.66
N ASN A 265 11.15 33.99 -4.49
CA ASN A 265 11.68 35.09 -3.69
C ASN A 265 11.23 35.05 -2.21
N ASN A 266 10.78 33.88 -1.73
CA ASN A 266 10.14 33.68 -0.42
C ASN A 266 8.83 34.46 -0.21
N GLY A 267 8.27 35.09 -1.25
CA GLY A 267 6.94 35.70 -1.19
C GLY A 267 5.84 34.64 -1.10
N LEU A 268 4.68 35.02 -0.57
CA LEU A 268 3.49 34.17 -0.56
C LEU A 268 2.43 34.74 -1.50
N LEU A 269 1.97 33.91 -2.44
CA LEU A 269 0.82 34.20 -3.29
C LEU A 269 -0.41 33.53 -2.70
N LEU A 270 -1.40 34.35 -2.35
CA LEU A 270 -2.69 33.90 -1.81
C LEU A 270 -3.76 34.01 -2.90
N LYS A 271 -4.44 32.89 -3.19
CA LYS A 271 -5.58 32.88 -4.10
C LYS A 271 -6.87 32.84 -3.30
N LEU A 272 -7.68 33.89 -3.41
CA LEU A 272 -8.98 33.99 -2.73
C LEU A 272 -10.11 33.52 -3.64
N ASN A 273 -11.27 33.31 -3.03
CA ASN A 273 -12.49 32.87 -3.71
C ASN A 273 -13.12 33.95 -4.60
N SER A 274 -12.98 35.24 -4.27
CA SER A 274 -13.57 36.37 -5.01
C SER A 274 -12.62 37.56 -5.16
N GLN A 275 -12.88 38.39 -6.17
CA GLN A 275 -12.18 39.65 -6.38
C GLN A 275 -12.50 40.69 -5.28
N GLU A 276 -13.72 40.63 -4.73
CA GLU A 276 -14.14 41.49 -3.62
C GLU A 276 -13.32 41.21 -2.36
N ALA A 277 -13.05 39.94 -2.04
CA ALA A 277 -12.17 39.56 -0.93
C ALA A 277 -10.72 40.05 -1.16
N ALA A 278 -10.24 39.99 -2.39
CA ALA A 278 -8.92 40.53 -2.73
C ALA A 278 -8.86 42.06 -2.60
N ALA A 279 -9.92 42.77 -3.01
CA ALA A 279 -10.03 44.22 -2.85
C ALA A 279 -10.11 44.62 -1.37
N TRP A 280 -10.84 43.86 -0.57
CA TRP A 280 -10.98 44.12 0.88
C TRP A 280 -9.66 43.96 1.63
N ILE A 281 -8.85 42.93 1.33
CA ILE A 281 -7.52 42.76 1.95
C ILE A 281 -6.55 43.88 1.53
N LYS A 282 -6.75 44.50 0.37
CA LYS A 282 -5.92 45.63 -0.08
C LYS A 282 -6.20 46.93 0.67
N GLU A 283 -7.36 47.06 1.33
CA GLU A 283 -7.67 48.25 2.12
C GLU A 283 -6.66 48.39 3.28
N PRO A 284 -6.09 49.58 3.51
CA PRO A 284 -4.98 49.76 4.46
C PRO A 284 -5.28 49.28 5.89
N ALA A 285 -6.51 49.47 6.38
CA ALA A 285 -6.92 49.04 7.71
C ALA A 285 -6.97 47.52 7.84
N ASN A 286 -7.60 46.86 6.86
CA ASN A 286 -7.76 45.41 6.83
C ASN A 286 -6.42 44.71 6.58
N LYS A 287 -5.60 45.27 5.69
CA LYS A 287 -4.22 44.85 5.44
C LYS A 287 -3.41 44.83 6.73
N ALA A 288 -3.46 45.90 7.53
CA ALA A 288 -2.73 45.98 8.79
C ALA A 288 -3.22 44.91 9.80
N THR A 289 -4.52 44.71 9.93
CA THR A 289 -5.09 43.68 10.82
C THR A 289 -4.73 42.26 10.36
N PHE A 290 -4.78 41.99 9.06
CA PHE A 290 -4.42 40.69 8.48
C PHE A 290 -2.94 40.36 8.72
N LEU A 291 -2.05 41.33 8.49
CA LEU A 291 -0.61 41.18 8.73
C LEU A 291 -0.26 40.98 10.21
N ALA A 292 -0.93 41.71 11.10
CA ALA A 292 -0.73 41.54 12.54
C ALA A 292 -1.09 40.11 13.02
N LYS A 293 -2.11 39.49 12.42
CA LYS A 293 -2.51 38.10 12.74
C LYS A 293 -1.58 37.04 12.15
N LEU A 294 -0.90 37.35 11.04
CA LEU A 294 0.10 36.45 10.42
C LEU A 294 1.47 36.47 11.11
N GLY A 295 1.66 37.29 12.15
CA GLY A 295 2.83 37.22 13.02
C GLY A 295 4.05 38.04 12.60
N GLY A 296 3.90 39.12 11.82
CA GLY A 296 4.98 40.09 11.62
C GLY A 296 5.04 40.76 10.23
N GLU A 297 6.12 41.52 10.01
CA GLU A 297 6.41 42.42 8.87
C GLU A 297 6.39 41.73 7.49
N VAL A 298 5.21 41.33 7.02
CA VAL A 298 5.01 40.82 5.66
C VAL A 298 4.59 41.98 4.75
N LEU A 299 5.32 42.18 3.66
CA LEU A 299 4.99 43.18 2.64
C LEU A 299 4.03 42.56 1.62
N ILE A 300 2.76 43.01 1.60
CA ILE A 300 1.84 42.64 0.51
C ILE A 300 2.14 43.55 -0.69
N LYS A 301 2.53 42.93 -1.81
CA LYS A 301 2.71 43.56 -3.11
C LYS A 301 1.55 43.20 -4.02
N ASP A 302 0.96 44.22 -4.63
CA ASP A 302 -0.16 44.12 -5.57
C ASP A 302 0.27 43.91 -7.01
#